data_AF-A0A2R7S375-F1
#
_entry.id   AF-A0A2R7S375-F1
#
_cell.length_a   1.000
_cell.length_b   1.000
_cell.length_c   1.000
_cell.angle_alpha   90.00
_cell.angle_beta   90.00
_cell.angle_gamma   90.00
#
_symmetry.space_group_name_H-M   'P 1'
#
loop_
_entity.id
_entity.type
_entity.pdbx_description
1 polymer ?
#
loop_
_entity_poly.entity_id
_entity_poly.type
_entity_poly.pdbx_seq_one_letter_code
_entity_poly.pdbx_strand_id
1 'polypeptide(L)'
;MFVIGGALKASSDAVWQQLVDEAGGAGATFAVFATAAAEPERSAAHIVAALARCGASAEHIPVAPHLAGVDLQATLNDAALIARVAACRAVFFSGGAQEFIVDTLQPGGRATAMLQAIRAVFDAGGVVAGTSAGAAVMSQLMF
;
A
#
# COMPACT_ATOMS: atom_id res chain seq x y z
N MET A 1 7.13 -2.11 11.22
CA MET A 1 6.50 -0.89 10.67
C MET A 1 7.60 -0.02 10.07
N PHE A 2 7.62 0.17 8.75
CA PHE A 2 8.60 1.02 8.08
C PHE A 2 7.92 2.31 7.61
N VAL A 3 8.21 3.41 8.28
CA VAL A 3 7.68 4.75 7.93
C VAL A 3 8.71 5.45 7.06
N ILE A 4 8.45 5.56 5.75
CA ILE A 4 9.28 6.39 4.88
C ILE A 4 8.79 7.83 5.03
N GLY A 5 9.33 8.52 6.04
CA GLY A 5 9.13 9.95 6.24
C GLY A 5 9.68 10.72 5.04
N GLY A 6 8.94 11.70 4.52
CA GLY A 6 9.20 12.42 3.27
C GLY A 6 10.57 13.12 3.14
N ALA A 7 11.41 13.08 4.17
CA ALA A 7 12.79 13.56 4.16
C ALA A 7 13.81 12.50 3.66
N LEU A 8 13.48 11.21 3.72
CA LEU A 8 14.20 10.17 2.99
C LEU A 8 13.56 10.10 1.60
N LYS A 9 14.19 10.76 0.62
CA LYS A 9 13.69 10.73 -0.75
C LYS A 9 13.48 9.27 -1.17
N ALA A 10 12.23 8.91 -1.44
CA ALA A 10 11.88 7.68 -2.18
C ALA A 10 12.47 7.63 -3.60
N SER A 11 13.38 8.54 -3.96
CA SER A 11 14.16 8.51 -5.19
C SER A 11 15.49 7.77 -5.03
N SER A 12 15.87 7.34 -3.82
CA SER A 12 17.09 6.58 -3.61
C SER A 12 16.78 5.09 -3.72
N ASP A 13 17.37 4.42 -4.72
CA ASP A 13 17.22 2.96 -4.92
C ASP A 13 17.58 2.16 -3.65
N ALA A 14 18.44 2.69 -2.77
CA ALA A 14 18.75 2.10 -1.47
C ALA A 14 17.53 1.95 -0.54
N VAL A 15 16.58 2.89 -0.57
CA VAL A 15 15.35 2.81 0.26
C VAL A 15 14.42 1.73 -0.27
N TRP A 16 14.27 1.64 -1.60
CA TRP A 16 13.50 0.57 -2.23
C TRP A 16 14.14 -0.79 -1.98
N GLN A 17 15.47 -0.89 -2.09
CA GLN A 17 16.19 -2.13 -1.83
C GLN A 17 15.99 -2.60 -0.39
N GLN A 18 16.19 -1.72 0.59
CA GLN A 18 15.97 -2.05 1.99
C GLN A 18 14.53 -2.50 2.25
N LEU A 19 13.54 -1.84 1.64
CA LEU A 19 12.15 -2.24 1.76
C LEU A 19 11.90 -3.65 1.20
N VAL A 20 12.49 -3.97 0.05
CA VAL A 20 12.39 -5.30 -0.55
C VAL A 20 13.07 -6.35 0.33
N ASP A 21 14.25 -6.06 0.86
CA ASP A 21 14.99 -6.97 1.75
C ASP A 21 14.20 -7.28 3.03
N GLU A 22 13.58 -6.27 3.65
CA GLU A 22 12.70 -6.43 4.83
C GLU A 22 11.43 -7.23 4.51
N ALA A 23 10.93 -7.09 3.28
CA ALA A 23 9.84 -7.91 2.77
C ALA A 23 10.29 -9.32 2.35
N GLY A 24 11.52 -9.75 2.64
CA GLY A 24 12.01 -11.10 2.34
C GLY A 24 12.89 -11.20 1.09
N GLY A 25 13.33 -10.07 0.54
CA GLY A 25 14.29 -9.99 -0.56
C GLY A 25 13.67 -10.20 -1.95
N ALA A 26 14.51 -10.62 -2.90
CA ALA A 26 14.08 -10.83 -4.28
C ALA A 26 12.92 -11.84 -4.37
N GLY A 27 11.89 -11.49 -5.14
CA GLY A 27 10.66 -12.26 -5.27
C GLY A 27 9.58 -11.93 -4.23
N ALA A 28 9.86 -11.06 -3.26
CA ALA A 28 8.86 -10.59 -2.31
C ALA A 28 7.66 -9.97 -3.04
N THR A 29 6.45 -10.36 -2.64
CA THR A 29 5.20 -9.88 -3.23
C THR A 29 4.67 -8.66 -2.48
N PHE A 30 4.40 -7.57 -3.21
CA PHE A 30 3.93 -6.29 -2.69
C PHE A 30 2.55 -5.94 -3.25
N ALA A 31 1.64 -5.56 -2.35
CA ALA A 31 0.40 -4.89 -2.72
C ALA A 31 0.59 -3.36 -2.65
N VAL A 32 0.42 -2.67 -3.76
CA VAL A 32 0.60 -1.21 -3.87
C VAL A 32 -0.75 -0.52 -3.90
N PHE A 33 -0.97 0.40 -2.98
CA PHE A 33 -2.18 1.20 -2.86
C PHE A 33 -1.85 2.66 -3.20
N ALA A 34 -2.42 3.17 -4.28
CA ALA A 34 -2.31 4.57 -4.67
C ALA A 34 -3.50 5.44 -4.18
N THR A 35 -4.12 5.04 -3.07
CA THR A 35 -5.36 5.62 -2.52
C THR A 35 -5.22 7.12 -2.20
N ALA A 36 -4.06 7.56 -1.74
CA ALA A 36 -3.81 8.96 -1.40
C ALA A 36 -3.54 9.85 -2.62
N ALA A 37 -3.21 9.26 -3.77
CA ALA A 37 -2.70 10.01 -4.92
C ALA A 37 -3.83 10.68 -5.72
N ALA A 38 -3.54 11.88 -6.23
CA ALA A 38 -4.41 12.58 -7.17
C ALA A 38 -4.44 11.88 -8.55
N GLU A 39 -3.33 11.26 -8.95
CA GLU A 39 -3.20 10.41 -10.14
C GLU A 39 -2.81 8.98 -9.69
N PRO A 40 -3.79 8.12 -9.32
CA PRO A 40 -3.50 6.80 -8.74
C PRO A 40 -2.72 5.88 -9.67
N GLU A 41 -3.14 5.77 -10.93
CA GLU A 41 -2.51 4.87 -11.92
C GLU A 41 -1.03 5.20 -12.14
N ARG A 42 -0.74 6.50 -12.32
CA ARG A 42 0.63 6.98 -12.53
C ARG A 42 1.50 6.74 -11.30
N SER A 43 0.96 7.02 -10.11
CA SER A 43 1.68 6.84 -8.85
C SER A 43 1.96 5.37 -8.57
N ALA A 44 0.96 4.51 -8.79
CA ALA A 44 1.11 3.06 -8.66
C ALA A 44 2.15 2.51 -9.64
N ALA A 45 2.08 2.90 -10.92
CA ALA A 45 3.03 2.45 -11.94
C ALA A 45 4.48 2.82 -11.58
N HIS A 46 4.71 4.03 -11.06
CA HIS A 46 6.03 4.44 -10.60
C HIS A 46 6.55 3.59 -9.43
N ILE A 47 5.69 3.31 -8.45
CA ILE A 47 6.04 2.51 -7.26
C ILE A 47 6.31 1.05 -7.66
N VAL A 48 5.41 0.45 -8.46
CA VAL A 48 5.57 -0.92 -8.97
C VAL A 48 6.87 -1.05 -9.74
N ALA A 49 7.18 -0.08 -10.62
CA ALA A 49 8.44 -0.08 -11.37
C ALA A 49 9.66 0.05 -10.46
N ALA A 50 9.59 0.83 -9.38
CA ALA A 50 10.69 0.96 -8.42
C ALA A 50 10.94 -0.34 -7.65
N LEU A 51 9.89 -0.98 -7.13
CA LEU A 51 9.97 -2.27 -6.45
C LEU A 51 10.49 -3.38 -7.38
N ALA A 52 10.01 -3.39 -8.63
CA ALA A 52 10.46 -4.35 -9.64
C ALA A 52 11.95 -4.22 -9.97
N ARG A 53 12.50 -2.99 -10.00
CA ARG A 53 13.95 -2.78 -10.18
C ARG A 53 14.80 -3.37 -9.05
N CYS A 54 14.24 -3.46 -7.84
CA CYS A 54 14.87 -4.09 -6.68
C CYS A 54 14.59 -5.60 -6.58
N GLY A 55 13.91 -6.19 -7.57
CA GLY A 55 13.64 -7.63 -7.65
C GLY A 55 12.36 -8.10 -6.97
N ALA A 56 11.50 -7.19 -6.50
CA ALA A 56 10.19 -7.55 -5.94
C ALA A 56 9.11 -7.73 -7.01
N SER A 57 8.09 -8.52 -6.71
CA SER A 57 6.87 -8.62 -7.51
C SER A 57 5.81 -7.71 -6.92
N ALA A 58 5.51 -6.59 -7.57
CA ALA A 58 4.55 -5.61 -7.06
C ALA A 58 3.32 -5.54 -7.95
N GLU A 59 2.16 -5.41 -7.32
CA GLU A 59 0.87 -5.25 -7.99
C GLU A 59 0.12 -4.02 -7.48
N HIS A 60 -0.51 -3.29 -8.41
CA HIS A 60 -1.43 -2.21 -8.05
C HIS A 60 -2.80 -2.76 -7.63
N ILE A 61 -3.22 -2.44 -6.41
CA ILE A 61 -4.56 -2.73 -5.91
C ILE A 61 -5.46 -1.52 -6.23
N PRO A 62 -6.53 -1.67 -7.03
CA PRO A 62 -7.33 -0.55 -7.55
C PRO A 62 -8.28 0.05 -6.51
N VAL A 63 -7.79 0.36 -5.31
CA VAL A 63 -8.55 0.98 -4.21
C VAL A 63 -8.10 2.42 -4.10
N ALA A 64 -8.70 3.32 -4.90
CA ALA A 64 -8.43 4.75 -4.83
C ALA A 64 -9.64 5.61 -5.27
N PRO A 65 -10.04 6.65 -4.50
CA PRO A 65 -11.19 7.50 -4.80
C PRO A 65 -11.10 8.22 -6.15
N HIS A 66 -9.89 8.52 -6.61
CA HIS A 66 -9.63 9.20 -7.88
C HIS A 66 -9.37 8.25 -9.06
N LEU A 67 -9.57 6.94 -8.88
CA LEU A 67 -9.40 5.98 -9.96
C LEU A 67 -10.67 5.93 -10.82
N ALA A 68 -10.56 6.32 -12.09
CA ALA A 68 -11.69 6.34 -13.00
C ALA A 68 -12.14 4.91 -13.38
N GLY A 69 -13.46 4.70 -13.47
CA GLY A 69 -14.01 3.43 -13.95
C GLY A 69 -13.98 2.27 -12.96
N VAL A 70 -13.65 2.53 -11.68
CA VAL A 70 -13.63 1.50 -10.64
C VAL A 70 -14.74 1.72 -9.63
N ASP A 71 -15.51 0.66 -9.35
CA ASP A 71 -16.43 0.64 -8.21
C ASP A 71 -15.65 0.30 -6.95
N LEU A 72 -15.41 1.31 -6.12
CA LEU A 72 -14.64 1.18 -4.89
C LEU A 72 -15.34 0.30 -3.87
N GLN A 73 -16.66 0.35 -3.78
CA GLN A 73 -17.40 -0.48 -2.83
C GLN A 73 -17.33 -1.95 -3.25
N ALA A 74 -17.45 -2.24 -4.54
CA ALA A 74 -17.24 -3.60 -5.03
C ALA A 74 -15.79 -4.07 -4.76
N THR A 75 -14.80 -3.22 -5.04
CA THR A 75 -13.37 -3.56 -4.89
C THR A 75 -12.98 -3.78 -3.42
N LEU A 76 -13.49 -2.96 -2.50
CA LEU A 76 -13.24 -3.08 -1.05
C LEU A 76 -13.84 -4.36 -0.44
N ASN A 77 -14.81 -4.98 -1.12
CA ASN A 77 -15.50 -6.19 -0.69
C ASN A 77 -15.19 -7.42 -1.57
N ASP A 78 -14.31 -7.27 -2.58
CA ASP A 78 -13.92 -8.37 -3.45
C ASP A 78 -13.04 -9.37 -2.69
N ALA A 79 -13.61 -10.54 -2.40
CA ALA A 79 -12.94 -11.60 -1.66
C ALA A 79 -11.65 -12.10 -2.33
N ALA A 80 -11.59 -12.12 -3.67
CA ALA A 80 -10.39 -12.55 -4.38
C ALA A 80 -9.28 -11.51 -4.24
N LEU A 81 -9.61 -10.22 -4.35
CA LEU A 81 -8.63 -9.16 -4.16
C LEU A 81 -8.12 -9.09 -2.71
N ILE A 82 -9.03 -9.20 -1.74
CA ILE A 82 -8.71 -9.24 -0.31
C ILE A 82 -7.75 -10.41 -0.01
N ALA A 83 -8.04 -11.61 -0.54
CA ALA A 83 -7.18 -12.78 -0.34
C ALA A 83 -5.79 -12.58 -0.96
N ARG A 84 -5.71 -11.93 -2.12
CA ARG A 84 -4.42 -11.61 -2.78
C ARG A 84 -3.60 -10.64 -1.95
N VAL A 85 -4.24 -9.61 -1.40
CA VAL A 85 -3.57 -8.66 -0.49
C VAL A 85 -3.08 -9.36 0.77
N ALA A 86 -3.92 -10.20 1.39
CA ALA A 86 -3.54 -10.96 2.59
C ALA A 86 -2.40 -11.97 2.34
N ALA A 87 -2.24 -12.46 1.11
CA ALA A 87 -1.15 -13.36 0.72
C ALA A 87 0.16 -12.63 0.40
N CYS A 88 0.14 -11.30 0.29
CA CYS A 88 1.33 -10.52 0.05
C CYS A 88 2.23 -10.47 1.29
N ARG A 89 3.53 -10.32 1.06
CA ARG A 89 4.54 -10.20 2.11
C ARG A 89 4.72 -8.76 2.56
N ALA A 90 4.30 -7.81 1.73
CA ALA A 90 4.31 -6.40 2.03
C ALA A 90 3.14 -5.63 1.39
N VAL A 91 2.80 -4.50 2.02
CA VAL A 91 1.82 -3.52 1.54
C VAL A 91 2.49 -2.14 1.50
N PHE A 92 2.32 -1.42 0.39
CA PHE A 92 2.89 -0.08 0.21
C PHE A 92 1.82 0.95 -0.12
N PHE A 93 1.78 2.05 0.62
CA PHE A 93 0.90 3.19 0.36
C PHE A 93 1.64 4.36 -0.30
N SER A 94 1.09 4.87 -1.40
CA SER A 94 1.60 6.08 -2.04
C SER A 94 1.45 7.31 -1.15
N GLY A 95 2.20 8.37 -1.46
CA GLY A 95 1.99 9.70 -0.89
C GLY A 95 0.80 10.41 -1.53
N GLY A 96 0.36 11.48 -0.87
CA GLY A 96 -0.77 12.31 -1.30
C GLY A 96 -1.57 12.81 -0.10
N ALA A 97 -2.91 12.70 -0.15
CA ALA A 97 -3.77 13.07 0.97
C ALA A 97 -4.10 11.86 1.86
N GLN A 98 -3.77 11.97 3.15
CA GLN A 98 -3.97 10.92 4.14
C GLN A 98 -5.45 10.63 4.41
N GLU A 99 -6.29 11.66 4.37
CA GLU A 99 -7.74 11.54 4.60
C GLU A 99 -8.36 10.52 3.64
N PHE A 100 -7.93 10.48 2.38
CA PHE A 100 -8.44 9.50 1.41
C PHE A 100 -8.13 8.06 1.77
N ILE A 101 -6.99 7.79 2.41
CA ILE A 101 -6.66 6.43 2.87
C ILE A 101 -7.64 6.03 3.98
N VAL A 102 -7.82 6.90 4.98
CA VAL A 102 -8.69 6.64 6.14
C VAL A 102 -10.14 6.53 5.71
N ASP A 103 -10.65 7.47 4.93
CA ASP A 103 -12.05 7.50 4.48
C ASP A 103 -12.39 6.31 3.58
N THR A 104 -11.41 5.81 2.79
CA THR A 104 -11.62 4.65 1.91
C THR A 104 -11.54 3.32 2.67
N LEU A 105 -10.54 3.16 3.56
CA LEU A 105 -10.29 1.88 4.25
C LEU A 105 -11.04 1.75 5.57
N GLN A 106 -11.44 2.87 6.18
CA GLN A 106 -12.14 2.94 7.45
C GLN A 106 -13.28 3.97 7.42
N PRO A 107 -14.24 3.85 6.48
CA PRO A 107 -15.34 4.80 6.36
C PRO A 107 -16.15 4.88 7.65
N GLY A 108 -16.33 6.09 8.19
CA GLY A 108 -17.07 6.31 9.44
C GLY A 108 -16.45 5.66 10.67
N GLY A 109 -15.13 5.39 10.66
CA GLY A 109 -14.42 4.77 11.77
C GLY A 109 -14.54 3.24 11.81
N ARG A 110 -15.21 2.60 10.84
CA ARG A 110 -15.34 1.15 10.77
C ARG A 110 -14.39 0.54 9.76
N ALA A 111 -13.55 -0.39 10.20
CA ALA A 111 -12.60 -1.09 9.32
C ALA A 111 -13.32 -1.89 8.21
N THR A 112 -12.86 -1.72 6.97
CA THR A 112 -13.28 -2.55 5.83
C THR A 112 -12.61 -3.93 5.86
N ALA A 113 -13.13 -4.88 5.08
CA ALA A 113 -12.49 -6.18 4.90
C ALA A 113 -11.10 -6.05 4.25
N MET A 114 -10.92 -5.09 3.34
CA MET A 114 -9.62 -4.75 2.78
C MET A 114 -8.63 -4.27 3.87
N LEU A 115 -9.06 -3.40 4.78
CA LEU A 115 -8.21 -2.97 5.90
C LEU A 115 -7.82 -4.13 6.82
N GLN A 116 -8.76 -5.06 7.07
CA GLN A 116 -8.48 -6.26 7.84
C GLN A 116 -7.43 -7.16 7.16
N ALA A 117 -7.47 -7.31 5.84
CA ALA A 117 -6.43 -8.05 5.11
C ALA A 117 -5.05 -7.37 5.21
N ILE A 118 -5.00 -6.04 5.12
CA ILE A 118 -3.74 -5.29 5.27
C ILE A 118 -3.18 -5.47 6.69
N ARG A 119 -4.04 -5.45 7.71
CA ARG A 119 -3.66 -5.76 9.10
C ARG A 119 -3.17 -7.20 9.25
N ALA A 120 -3.83 -8.16 8.60
CA ALA A 120 -3.40 -9.56 8.63
C ALA A 120 -1.98 -9.76 8.03
N VAL A 121 -1.61 -9.02 6.98
CA VAL A 121 -0.24 -9.01 6.46
C VAL A 121 0.73 -8.55 7.56
N PHE A 122 0.42 -7.45 8.24
CA PHE A 122 1.26 -6.94 9.34
C PHE A 122 1.38 -7.93 10.50
N ASP A 123 0.26 -8.50 10.93
CA ASP A 123 0.19 -9.48 12.03
C ASP A 123 0.96 -10.78 11.71
N ALA A 124 1.02 -11.16 10.43
CA ALA A 124 1.82 -12.27 9.94
C ALA A 124 3.33 -11.96 9.85
N GLY A 125 3.78 -10.80 10.32
CA GLY A 125 5.17 -10.34 10.23
C GLY A 125 5.52 -9.69 8.89
N GLY A 126 4.51 -9.37 8.09
CA GLY A 126 4.60 -8.63 6.84
C GLY A 126 5.06 -7.18 7.02
N VAL A 127 5.53 -6.58 5.92
CA VAL A 127 5.95 -5.18 5.94
C VAL A 127 4.81 -4.31 5.43
N VAL A 128 4.30 -3.42 6.28
CA VAL A 128 3.51 -2.28 5.80
C VAL A 128 4.41 -1.06 5.75
N ALA A 129 4.40 -0.36 4.62
CA ALA A 129 5.17 0.83 4.38
C ALA A 129 4.37 1.88 3.59
N GLY A 130 4.83 3.12 3.61
CA GLY A 130 4.24 4.16 2.79
C GLY A 130 5.08 5.43 2.77
N THR A 131 4.77 6.31 1.83
CA THR A 131 5.47 7.60 1.67
C THR A 131 4.60 8.75 2.13
N SER A 132 5.16 9.67 2.93
CA SER A 132 4.47 10.87 3.41
C SER A 132 3.11 10.55 4.07
N ALA A 133 1.98 10.80 3.38
CA ALA A 133 0.64 10.46 3.85
C ALA A 133 0.45 8.96 4.16
N GLY A 134 0.98 8.06 3.32
CA GLY A 134 0.95 6.63 3.61
C GLY A 134 1.65 6.29 4.93
N ALA A 135 2.74 7.01 5.25
CA ALA A 135 3.48 6.86 6.49
C ALA A 135 2.73 7.44 7.71
N ALA A 136 2.03 8.55 7.54
CA ALA A 136 1.26 9.21 8.59
C ALA A 136 0.04 8.38 9.04
N VAL A 137 -0.66 7.76 8.08
CA VAL A 137 -1.89 7.01 8.33
C VAL A 137 -1.62 5.65 8.99
N MET A 138 -0.42 5.09 8.82
CA MET A 138 -0.09 3.78 9.40
C MET A 138 -0.27 3.74 10.92
N SER A 139 0.08 4.80 11.66
CA SER A 139 -0.16 4.85 13.12
C SER A 139 -1.63 4.93 13.49
N GLN A 140 -2.50 5.41 12.60
CA GLN A 140 -3.94 5.51 12.86
C GLN A 140 -4.68 4.23 12.46
N LEU A 141 -4.20 3.52 11.44
CA LEU A 141 -4.86 2.32 10.93
C LEU A 141 -4.34 1.01 11.54
N MET A 142 -3.15 1.02 12.15
CA MET A 142 -2.54 -0.18 12.76
C MET A 142 -2.72 -0.26 14.28
N PHE A 143 -3.16 0.81 14.94
CA PHE A 143 -3.42 0.86 16.39
C PHE A 143 -4.92 1.08 16.68
#